data_AF-A0A838VDU0-F1
#
_entry.id   AF-A0A838VDU0-F1
#
_cell.length_a   1.000
_cell.length_b   1.000
_cell.length_c   1.000
_cell.angle_alpha   90.00
_cell.angle_beta   90.00
_cell.angle_gamma   90.00
#
_symmetry.space_group_name_H-M   'P 1'
#
loop_
_entity.id
_entity.type
_entity.pdbx_description
1 polymer ?
#
loop_
_entity_poly.entity_id
_entity_poly.type
_entity_poly.pdbx_seq_one_letter_code
_entity_poly.pdbx_strand_id
1 'polypeptide(L)'
;MQFIDQAKVEVEAGKGGNGMVAFRREKYVPAGGPAGGNGGRGGSVILLAQANLQTLLDFRYNHRFKADDGGKGGPKNCTGAAGEDLIIEVPCGTSVYNAETHE
;
A
#
# COMPACT_ATOMS: atom_id res chain seq x y z
N MET A 1 -25.80 -11.55 20.49
CA MET A 1 -24.67 -10.68 20.11
C MET A 1 -23.48 -11.58 19.87
N GLN A 2 -22.84 -11.49 18.70
CA GLN A 2 -21.66 -12.27 18.39
C GLN A 2 -20.44 -11.38 18.66
N PHE A 3 -19.66 -11.71 19.69
CA PHE A 3 -18.48 -10.97 20.09
C PHE A 3 -17.26 -11.78 19.68
N ILE A 4 -16.31 -11.12 19.03
CA ILE A 4 -15.02 -11.69 18.66
C ILE A 4 -13.96 -10.75 19.19
N ASP A 5 -13.11 -11.31 20.05
CA ASP A 5 -12.00 -10.66 20.72
C ASP A 5 -10.66 -10.94 20.05
N GLN A 6 -10.57 -12.01 19.26
CA GLN A 6 -9.37 -12.42 18.55
C GLN A 6 -9.65 -12.66 17.08
N ALA A 7 -8.83 -12.06 16.22
CA ALA A 7 -8.87 -12.28 14.79
C ALA A 7 -7.43 -12.44 14.26
N LYS A 8 -7.26 -13.39 13.34
CA LYS A 8 -6.03 -13.53 12.56
C LYS A 8 -6.28 -13.00 11.16
N VAL A 9 -5.44 -12.08 10.73
CA VAL A 9 -5.55 -11.38 9.44
C VAL A 9 -4.21 -11.40 8.72
N GLU A 10 -4.28 -11.42 7.41
CA GLU A 10 -3.13 -11.22 6.53
C GLU A 10 -3.13 -9.77 6.05
N VAL A 11 -2.01 -9.09 6.25
CA VAL A 11 -1.80 -7.70 5.79
C VAL A 11 -0.66 -7.68 4.78
N GLU A 12 -0.88 -7.00 3.66
CA GLU A 12 0.11 -6.82 2.60
C GLU A 12 0.20 -5.34 2.23
N ALA A 13 1.41 -4.77 2.30
CA ALA A 13 1.64 -3.42 1.79
C ALA A 13 1.58 -3.40 0.25
N GLY A 14 1.34 -2.23 -0.32
CA GLY A 14 1.43 -2.01 -1.74
C GLY A 14 2.85 -2.22 -2.24
N LYS A 15 2.99 -2.82 -3.42
CA LYS A 15 4.28 -2.94 -4.10
C LYS A 15 4.73 -1.59 -4.61
N GLY A 16 6.04 -1.32 -4.54
CA GLY A 16 6.62 -0.17 -5.23
C GLY A 16 6.44 -0.29 -6.74
N GLY A 17 6.14 0.83 -7.39
CA GLY A 17 6.03 0.91 -8.84
C GLY A 17 7.38 0.68 -9.52
N ASN A 18 7.34 0.17 -10.75
CA ASN A 18 8.54 0.00 -11.55
C ASN A 18 8.99 1.35 -12.16
N GLY A 19 10.30 1.62 -12.12
CA GLY A 19 10.88 2.71 -12.91
C GLY A 19 10.82 2.41 -14.41
N MET A 20 10.89 3.46 -15.23
CA MET A 20 10.92 3.34 -16.68
C MET A 20 12.31 3.67 -17.22
N VAL A 21 12.78 2.90 -18.20
CA VAL A 21 13.94 3.27 -19.02
C VAL A 21 13.41 3.91 -20.30
N ALA A 22 13.66 5.21 -20.48
CA ALA A 22 13.26 5.94 -21.68
C ALA A 22 14.32 6.97 -22.07
N PHE A 23 14.31 7.39 -23.33
CA PHE A 23 15.20 8.41 -23.89
C PHE A 23 14.38 9.47 -24.64
N ARG A 24 14.84 10.73 -24.66
CA ARG A 24 14.18 11.80 -25.42
C ARG A 24 14.31 11.52 -26.92
N ARG A 25 13.21 11.70 -27.65
CA ARG A 25 13.18 11.60 -29.11
C ARG A 25 12.52 12.85 -29.67
N GLU A 26 13.35 13.71 -30.26
CA GLU A 26 12.94 14.99 -30.85
C GLU A 26 13.52 15.11 -32.26
N LYS A 27 12.77 15.69 -33.19
CA LYS A 27 13.09 15.68 -34.63
C LYS A 27 14.48 16.25 -34.97
N TYR A 28 14.98 17.19 -34.15
CA TYR A 28 16.25 17.87 -34.37
C TYR A 28 17.33 17.50 -33.33
N VAL A 29 17.10 16.44 -32.54
CA VAL A 29 18.03 15.97 -31.51
C VAL A 29 18.37 14.50 -31.79
N PRO A 30 19.55 14.20 -32.38
CA PRO A 30 19.90 12.85 -32.80
C PRO A 30 20.13 11.88 -31.63
N ALA A 31 20.62 12.36 -30.48
CA ALA A 31 20.82 11.57 -29.27
C ALA A 31 20.23 12.28 -28.05
N GLY A 32 18.94 12.08 -27.81
CA GLY A 32 18.28 12.61 -26.62
C GLY A 32 18.70 11.85 -25.35
N GLY A 33 18.93 12.59 -24.26
CA GLY A 33 19.33 12.01 -22.98
C GLY A 33 18.24 11.12 -22.33
N PRO A 34 18.57 10.44 -21.22
CA PRO A 34 17.62 9.65 -20.44
C PRO A 34 16.42 10.48 -20.00
N ALA A 35 15.24 9.89 -20.09
CA ALA A 35 13.95 10.52 -19.80
C ALA A 35 12.97 9.56 -19.10
N GLY A 36 13.49 8.55 -18.42
CA GLY A 36 12.71 7.59 -17.67
C GLY A 36 12.41 8.11 -16.27
N GLY A 37 11.13 8.10 -15.87
CA GLY A 37 10.75 8.43 -14.50
C GLY A 37 10.83 7.24 -13.53
N ASN A 38 10.87 7.55 -12.25
CA ASN A 38 10.87 6.56 -11.17
C ASN A 38 9.48 5.96 -10.97
N GLY A 39 9.42 4.77 -10.37
CA GLY A 39 8.15 4.23 -9.89
C GLY A 39 7.69 4.90 -8.60
N GLY A 40 6.39 4.93 -8.37
CA GLY A 40 5.79 5.47 -7.16
C GLY A 40 5.93 4.52 -5.97
N ARG A 41 5.83 5.06 -4.76
CA ARG A 41 5.81 4.25 -3.53
C ARG A 41 4.51 3.44 -3.46
N GLY A 42 4.56 2.20 -2.99
CA GLY A 42 3.36 1.45 -2.64
C GLY A 42 2.73 1.94 -1.33
N GLY A 43 1.41 1.79 -1.22
CA GLY A 43 0.66 2.16 -0.03
C GLY A 43 1.03 1.33 1.19
N SER A 44 0.87 1.92 2.36
CA SER A 44 1.08 1.29 3.67
C SER A 44 -0.24 0.75 4.20
N VAL A 45 -0.18 -0.26 5.06
CA VAL A 45 -1.35 -0.68 5.85
C VAL A 45 -1.23 -0.07 7.24
N ILE A 46 -2.26 0.65 7.67
CA ILE A 46 -2.25 1.40 8.93
C ILE A 46 -3.45 0.97 9.77
N LEU A 47 -3.18 0.52 11.01
CA LEU A 47 -4.22 0.24 11.99
C LEU A 47 -4.55 1.53 12.76
N LEU A 48 -5.80 1.95 12.72
CA LEU A 48 -6.30 3.14 13.40
C LEU A 48 -7.25 2.75 14.52
N ALA A 49 -6.88 3.06 15.77
CA ALA A 49 -7.75 2.84 16.91
C ALA A 49 -8.90 3.86 16.92
N GLN A 50 -10.15 3.38 16.96
CA GLN A 50 -11.34 4.20 17.08
C GLN A 50 -12.23 3.78 18.25
N ALA A 51 -12.87 4.77 18.88
CA ALA A 51 -13.68 4.58 20.09
C ALA A 51 -15.12 4.11 19.83
N ASN A 52 -15.61 4.25 18.60
CA ASN A 52 -16.94 3.81 18.15
C ASN A 52 -16.99 2.30 17.83
N LEU A 53 -15.84 1.63 17.69
CA LEU A 53 -15.75 0.19 17.44
C LEU A 53 -15.63 -0.58 18.74
N GLN A 54 -16.42 -1.65 18.87
CA GLN A 54 -16.48 -2.48 20.08
C GLN A 54 -16.01 -3.92 19.86
N THR A 55 -15.97 -4.41 18.62
CA THR A 55 -15.69 -5.82 18.31
C THR A 55 -14.79 -5.95 17.09
N LEU A 56 -14.08 -7.08 16.97
CA LEU A 56 -13.29 -7.42 15.77
C LEU A 56 -14.11 -8.23 14.74
N LEU A 57 -15.44 -8.09 14.73
CA LEU A 57 -16.31 -8.89 13.86
C LEU A 57 -15.99 -8.70 12.37
N ASP A 58 -15.60 -7.48 11.96
CA ASP A 58 -15.32 -7.15 10.56
C ASP A 58 -14.13 -7.96 9.99
N PHE A 59 -13.19 -8.33 10.85
CA PHE A 59 -12.03 -9.16 10.51
C PHE A 59 -12.36 -10.65 10.34
N ARG A 60 -13.57 -11.07 10.72
CA ARG A 60 -14.03 -12.45 10.48
C ARG A 60 -14.33 -12.70 9.01
N TYR A 61 -14.82 -11.68 8.30
CA TYR A 61 -15.27 -11.83 6.91
C TYR A 61 -14.15 -11.47 5.93
N ASN A 62 -13.35 -10.45 6.27
CA ASN A 62 -12.20 -10.03 5.48
C ASN A 62 -10.91 -10.49 6.15
N HIS A 63 -10.31 -11.55 5.60
CA HIS A 63 -9.06 -12.11 6.11
C HIS A 63 -7.81 -11.47 5.52
N ARG A 64 -7.91 -10.80 4.37
CA ARG A 64 -6.75 -10.24 3.65
C ARG A 64 -6.96 -8.77 3.34
N PHE A 65 -6.01 -7.96 3.80
CA PHE A 65 -5.99 -6.51 3.60
C PHE A 65 -4.75 -6.14 2.81
N LYS A 66 -4.94 -5.59 1.62
CA LYS A 66 -3.83 -5.18 0.76
C LYS A 66 -3.95 -3.70 0.43
N ALA A 67 -2.89 -2.94 0.67
CA ALA A 67 -2.79 -1.54 0.24
C ALA A 67 -2.46 -1.42 -1.26
N ASP A 68 -2.72 -0.25 -1.83
CA ASP A 68 -2.59 -0.04 -3.28
C ASP A 68 -1.13 -0.02 -3.74
N ASP A 69 -0.88 -0.61 -4.90
CA ASP A 69 0.46 -0.63 -5.50
C ASP A 69 0.81 0.76 -6.06
N GLY A 70 2.10 1.11 -6.03
CA GLY A 70 2.62 2.34 -6.61
C GLY A 70 2.54 2.34 -8.14
N GLY A 71 2.25 3.50 -8.72
CA GLY A 71 2.20 3.68 -10.16
C GLY A 71 3.57 3.48 -10.83
N LYS A 72 3.58 2.98 -12.07
CA LYS A 72 4.80 2.88 -12.88
C LYS A 72 5.33 4.27 -13.26
N GLY A 73 6.65 4.37 -13.39
CA GLY A 73 7.30 5.51 -14.03
C GLY A 73 6.88 5.65 -15.50
N GLY A 74 6.90 6.87 -16.00
CA GLY A 74 6.53 7.22 -17.36
C GLY A 74 7.66 7.89 -18.14
N PRO A 75 7.42 8.22 -19.43
CA PRO A 75 8.36 8.96 -20.24
C PRO A 75 8.46 10.42 -19.77
N LYS A 76 9.49 11.12 -20.23
CA LYS A 76 9.74 12.54 -19.91
C LYS A 76 9.97 12.80 -18.41
N ASN A 77 10.67 11.88 -17.74
CA ASN A 77 10.94 11.93 -16.30
C ASN A 77 9.66 11.94 -15.43
N CYS A 78 8.55 11.41 -15.94
CA CYS A 78 7.30 11.34 -15.20
C CYS A 78 7.38 10.27 -14.12
N THR A 79 7.42 10.68 -12.84
CA THR A 79 7.44 9.74 -11.72
C THR A 79 6.04 9.16 -11.48
N GLY A 80 5.96 7.86 -11.19
CA GLY A 80 4.70 7.18 -10.90
C GLY A 80 4.03 7.70 -9.62
N ALA A 81 2.70 7.68 -9.60
CA ALA A 81 1.92 8.10 -8.43
C ALA A 81 2.16 7.15 -7.23
N ALA A 82 2.08 7.68 -6.01
CA ALA A 82 2.08 6.83 -4.82
C ALA A 82 0.76 6.05 -4.75
N GLY A 83 0.83 4.78 -4.32
CA GLY A 83 -0.35 4.00 -3.96
C GLY A 83 -1.00 4.55 -2.69
N GLU A 84 -2.32 4.41 -2.59
CA GLU A 84 -3.09 4.85 -1.44
C GLU A 84 -2.85 3.95 -0.24
N ASP A 85 -2.69 4.56 0.94
CA ASP A 85 -2.57 3.84 2.20
C ASP A 85 -3.93 3.20 2.56
N LEU A 86 -3.91 1.96 3.05
CA LEU A 86 -5.09 1.28 3.55
C LEU A 86 -5.21 1.50 5.05
N ILE A 87 -6.26 2.21 5.47
CA ILE A 87 -6.60 2.41 6.87
C ILE A 87 -7.57 1.32 7.29
N ILE A 88 -7.19 0.59 8.34
CA ILE A 88 -7.99 -0.46 8.96
C ILE A 88 -8.35 0.02 10.36
N GLU A 89 -9.65 0.18 10.62
CA GLU A 89 -10.14 0.65 11.91
C GLU A 89 -10.24 -0.51 12.92
N VAL A 90 -9.75 -0.29 14.14
CA VAL A 90 -9.80 -1.27 15.23
C VAL A 90 -10.35 -0.63 16.51
N PRO A 91 -11.00 -1.39 17.41
CA PRO A 91 -11.39 -0.90 18.73
C PRO A 91 -10.20 -0.37 19.53
N CYS A 92 -10.42 0.68 20.31
CA CYS A 92 -9.44 1.12 21.31
C CYS A 92 -9.11 -0.01 22.30
N GLY A 93 -7.81 -0.22 22.57
CA GLY A 93 -7.32 -1.31 23.43
C GLY A 93 -7.02 -2.61 22.67
N THR A 94 -7.11 -2.62 21.34
CA THR A 94 -6.66 -3.75 20.52
C THR A 94 -5.14 -3.90 20.61
N SER A 95 -4.67 -5.06 21.05
CA SER A 95 -3.26 -5.45 20.98
C SER A 95 -2.98 -6.17 19.67
N VAL A 96 -1.89 -5.81 18.99
CA VAL A 96 -1.52 -6.35 17.68
C VAL A 96 -0.24 -7.14 17.84
N TYR A 97 -0.24 -8.38 17.36
CA TYR A 97 0.90 -9.28 17.41
C TYR A 97 1.10 -9.90 16.03
N ASN A 98 2.35 -10.10 15.65
CA ASN A 98 2.71 -10.89 14.48
C ASN A 98 2.43 -12.37 14.77
N ALA A 99 1.57 -12.99 13.95
CA ALA A 99 1.17 -14.37 14.16
C ALA A 99 2.29 -15.41 13.95
N GLU A 100 3.40 -15.04 13.30
CA GLU A 100 4.57 -15.90 13.11
C GLU A 100 5.62 -15.67 14.21
N THR A 101 6.02 -14.42 14.42
CA THR A 101 7.09 -14.09 15.38
C THR A 101 6.60 -13.94 16.82
N HIS A 102 5.29 -13.83 17.04
CA HIS A 102 4.65 -13.61 18.35
C HIS A 102 5.11 -12.31 19.04
N GLU A 103 5.56 -11.33 18.25
CA GLU A 103 5.93 -9.97 18.66
C GLU A 103 4.79 -9.01 18.37
#